data_AF-A0A6A6ZBL7-F1
#
_entry.id   AF-A0A6A6ZBL7-F1
#
_cell.length_a   1.000
_cell.length_b   1.000
_cell.length_c   1.000
_cell.angle_alpha   90.00
_cell.angle_beta   90.00
_cell.angle_gamma   90.00
#
_symmetry.space_group_name_H-M   'P 1'
#
loop_
_entity.id
_entity.type
_entity.pdbx_description
1 polymer ?
#
loop_
_entity_poly.entity_id
_entity_poly.type
_entity_poly.pdbx_seq_one_letter_code
_entity_poly.pdbx_strand_id
1 'polypeptide(L)'
;MDDYEEAVLFTFGELESRIDRLEYLLSGPKEKTEERPKTIPDRIHKIERSLQALNGKTSLLADAQELLSKHKDVLRRQHDEHSEVPLDTPQKTALVVERATGFATTASQLKALADQQLPTTDGFAKLAMLRPKIAEAEERHLQQALKISELRRRNMLVNSCYKQVHFLGAGRVWLDYHSRLVKALKVVERQEFRRKPEEPEHEEAEKTEEHEESEEEEEDEEEEEDDEL
;
A
#
# COMPACT_ATOMS: atom_id res chain seq x y z
N MET A 1 22.12 -17.17 -70.84
CA MET A 1 21.89 -17.55 -69.44
C MET A 1 20.82 -18.59 -69.55
N ASP A 2 21.21 -19.85 -69.46
CA ASP A 2 20.30 -20.95 -69.68
C ASP A 2 19.29 -20.96 -68.51
N ASP A 3 18.00 -21.20 -68.77
CA ASP A 3 16.94 -21.19 -67.74
C ASP A 3 17.29 -22.07 -66.52
N TYR A 4 18.15 -23.08 -66.74
CA TYR A 4 18.73 -23.93 -65.72
C TYR A 4 19.68 -23.18 -64.77
N GLU A 5 20.54 -22.30 -65.27
CA GLU A 5 21.46 -21.48 -64.45
C GLU A 5 20.67 -20.50 -63.57
N GLU A 6 19.58 -19.92 -64.08
CA GLU A 6 18.70 -19.04 -63.31
C GLU A 6 17.97 -19.78 -62.19
N ALA A 7 17.44 -20.98 -62.48
CA ALA A 7 16.82 -21.83 -61.47
C ALA A 7 17.81 -22.26 -60.37
N VAL A 8 19.07 -22.56 -60.73
CA VAL A 8 20.12 -22.91 -59.77
C VAL A 8 20.47 -21.73 -58.87
N LEU A 9 20.59 -20.51 -59.42
CA LEU A 9 20.86 -19.31 -58.61
C LEU A 9 19.68 -18.95 -57.71
N PHE A 10 18.45 -19.11 -58.18
CA PHE A 10 17.25 -18.87 -57.38
C PHE A 10 17.16 -19.81 -56.18
N THR A 11 17.33 -21.12 -56.42
CA THR A 11 17.31 -22.13 -55.35
C THR A 11 18.45 -21.93 -54.35
N PHE A 12 19.62 -21.51 -54.82
CA PHE A 12 20.74 -21.16 -53.94
C PHE A 12 20.40 -19.94 -53.06
N GLY A 13 19.80 -18.89 -53.63
CA GLY A 13 19.34 -17.72 -52.89
C GLY A 13 18.27 -18.04 -51.84
N GLU A 14 17.32 -18.92 -52.15
CA GLU A 14 16.34 -19.40 -51.18
C GLU A 14 16.98 -20.19 -50.04
N LEU A 15 17.97 -21.04 -50.36
CA LEU A 15 18.71 -21.81 -49.36
C LEU A 15 19.53 -20.89 -48.45
N GLU A 16 20.20 -19.88 -49.01
CA GLU A 16 20.93 -18.88 -48.22
C GLU A 16 20.01 -18.12 -47.28
N SER A 17 18.86 -17.64 -47.77
CA SER A 17 17.86 -16.94 -46.95
C SER A 17 17.35 -17.80 -45.78
N ARG A 18 17.09 -19.09 -46.04
CA ARG A 18 16.63 -20.03 -45.02
C ARG A 18 17.72 -20.30 -43.97
N ILE A 19 18.96 -20.47 -44.38
CA ILE A 19 20.09 -20.68 -43.46
C ILE A 19 20.34 -19.44 -42.61
N ASP A 20 20.27 -18.25 -43.19
CA ASP A 20 20.42 -16.98 -42.47
C ASP A 20 19.34 -16.83 -41.39
N ARG A 21 18.10 -17.22 -41.70
CA ARG A 21 17.00 -17.21 -40.72
C ARG A 21 17.22 -18.20 -39.59
N LEU A 22 17.71 -19.41 -39.88
CA LEU A 22 18.02 -20.41 -38.85
C LEU A 22 19.19 -19.95 -37.96
N GLU A 23 20.21 -19.32 -38.55
CA GLU A 23 21.33 -18.76 -37.81
C GLU A 23 20.89 -17.62 -36.89
N TYR A 24 20.00 -16.74 -37.37
CA TYR A 24 19.41 -15.67 -36.56
C TYR A 24 18.61 -16.22 -35.39
N LEU A 25 17.80 -17.26 -35.60
CA LEU A 25 16.99 -17.87 -34.54
C LEU A 25 17.85 -18.57 -33.48
N LEU A 26 18.93 -19.25 -33.89
CA LEU A 26 19.75 -20.03 -32.96
C LEU A 26 20.73 -19.16 -32.17
N SER A 27 21.24 -18.08 -32.77
CA SER A 27 22.31 -17.29 -32.18
C SER A 27 21.93 -15.83 -31.86
N GLY A 28 20.72 -15.39 -32.21
CA GLY A 28 20.27 -14.01 -32.04
C GLY A 28 20.89 -13.03 -33.04
N PRO A 29 20.61 -11.72 -32.91
CA PRO A 29 21.19 -10.69 -33.76
C PRO A 29 22.71 -10.64 -33.57
N LYS A 30 23.47 -11.23 -34.50
CA LYS A 30 24.94 -11.16 -34.51
C LYS A 30 25.41 -9.80 -35.04
N GLU A 31 26.33 -9.16 -34.34
CA GLU A 31 27.23 -8.18 -34.95
C GLU A 31 28.10 -8.89 -36.00
N LYS A 32 28.29 -8.25 -37.16
CA LYS A 32 28.92 -8.83 -38.37
C LYS A 32 30.42 -9.14 -38.23
N THR A 33 30.95 -9.38 -37.04
CA THR A 33 32.37 -9.26 -36.73
C THR A 33 33.14 -10.58 -36.59
N GLU A 34 32.49 -11.74 -36.66
CA GLU A 34 33.20 -13.03 -36.59
C GLU A 34 33.05 -13.79 -37.93
N GLU A 35 34.19 -14.15 -38.51
CA GLU A 35 34.40 -14.75 -39.82
C GLU A 35 33.23 -15.66 -40.28
N ARG A 36 32.47 -15.17 -41.26
CA ARG A 36 31.43 -15.97 -41.93
C ARG A 36 32.12 -17.14 -42.63
N PRO A 37 31.72 -18.41 -42.36
CA PRO A 37 32.27 -19.55 -43.08
C PRO A 37 32.00 -19.37 -44.58
N LYS A 38 33.04 -19.52 -45.40
CA LYS A 38 33.01 -19.16 -46.84
C LYS A 38 32.15 -20.08 -47.70
N THR A 39 31.68 -21.21 -47.16
CA THR A 39 30.89 -22.20 -47.91
C THR A 39 29.66 -22.62 -47.11
N ILE A 40 28.51 -22.76 -47.80
CA ILE A 40 27.24 -23.27 -47.24
C ILE A 40 27.40 -24.55 -46.40
N PRO A 41 28.11 -25.59 -46.86
CA PRO A 41 28.27 -26.81 -46.07
C PRO A 41 28.95 -26.56 -44.73
N ASP A 42 29.97 -25.70 -44.67
CA ASP A 42 30.67 -25.41 -43.40
C ASP A 42 29.77 -24.64 -42.42
N ARG A 43 28.90 -23.77 -42.92
CA ARG A 43 27.85 -23.10 -42.12
C ARG A 43 26.87 -24.10 -41.52
N ILE A 44 26.42 -25.08 -42.30
CA ILE A 44 25.52 -26.14 -41.83
C ILE A 44 26.20 -26.98 -40.74
N HIS A 45 27.46 -27.40 -40.94
CA HIS A 45 28.21 -28.14 -39.93
C HIS A 45 28.46 -27.33 -38.64
N LYS A 46 28.58 -26.00 -38.73
CA LYS A 46 28.65 -25.13 -37.55
C LYS A 46 27.32 -25.09 -36.80
N ILE A 47 26.20 -24.95 -37.50
CA ILE A 47 24.85 -25.00 -36.91
C ILE A 47 24.64 -26.35 -36.24
N GLU A 48 24.96 -27.44 -36.92
CA GLU A 48 24.84 -28.80 -36.38
C GLU A 48 25.66 -29.00 -35.11
N ARG A 49 26.94 -28.60 -35.11
CA ARG A 49 27.79 -28.65 -33.91
C ARG A 49 27.22 -27.81 -32.77
N SER A 50 26.67 -26.63 -33.07
CA SER A 50 26.07 -25.78 -32.05
C SER A 50 24.77 -26.35 -31.48
N LEU A 51 23.96 -27.02 -32.31
CA LEU A 51 22.76 -27.73 -31.87
C LEU A 51 23.11 -28.96 -31.03
N GLN A 52 24.11 -29.74 -31.43
CA GLN A 52 24.60 -30.88 -30.66
C GLN A 52 25.17 -30.43 -29.30
N ALA A 53 25.93 -29.33 -29.28
CA ALA A 53 26.44 -28.75 -28.04
C ALA A 53 25.32 -28.19 -27.15
N LEU A 54 24.25 -27.64 -27.73
CA LEU A 54 23.09 -27.18 -26.99
C LEU A 54 22.32 -28.37 -26.38
N ASN A 55 22.11 -29.43 -27.16
CA ASN A 55 21.49 -30.68 -26.71
C ASN A 55 22.26 -31.30 -25.52
N GLY A 56 23.60 -31.25 -25.53
CA GLY A 56 24.41 -31.70 -24.40
C GLY A 56 24.33 -30.81 -23.16
N LYS A 57 23.94 -29.53 -23.30
CA LYS A 57 23.88 -28.55 -22.19
C LYS A 57 22.49 -28.43 -21.56
N THR A 58 21.43 -28.77 -22.28
CA THR A 58 20.05 -28.56 -21.83
C THR A 58 19.30 -29.88 -21.69
N SER A 59 19.17 -30.39 -20.46
CA SER A 59 18.31 -31.55 -20.15
C SER A 59 16.85 -31.34 -20.57
N LEU A 60 16.41 -30.08 -20.63
CA LEU A 60 15.10 -29.67 -21.11
C LEU A 60 14.79 -30.12 -22.53
N LEU A 61 15.79 -30.23 -23.42
CA LEU A 61 15.57 -30.68 -24.79
C LEU A 61 15.31 -32.19 -24.82
N ALA A 62 16.05 -32.95 -24.00
CA ALA A 62 15.81 -34.37 -23.80
C ALA A 62 14.41 -34.62 -23.21
N ASP A 63 14.02 -33.84 -22.19
CA ASP A 63 12.68 -33.91 -21.59
C ASP A 63 11.59 -33.53 -22.59
N ALA A 64 11.79 -32.48 -23.40
CA ALA A 64 10.86 -32.08 -24.45
C ALA A 64 10.77 -33.11 -25.58
N GLN A 65 11.87 -33.79 -25.92
CA GLN A 65 11.89 -34.87 -26.90
C GLN A 65 11.22 -36.13 -26.36
N GLU A 66 11.41 -36.45 -25.09
CA GLU A 66 10.69 -37.53 -24.39
C GLU A 66 9.19 -37.21 -24.35
N LEU A 67 8.82 -35.99 -23.99
CA LEU A 67 7.43 -35.52 -23.98
C LEU A 67 6.81 -35.53 -25.39
N LEU A 68 7.54 -35.08 -26.41
CA LEU A 68 7.15 -35.15 -27.82
C LEU A 68 6.96 -36.59 -28.28
N SER A 69 7.81 -37.52 -27.82
CA SER A 69 7.72 -38.93 -28.18
C SER A 69 6.51 -39.61 -27.53
N LYS A 70 6.19 -39.23 -26.28
CA LYS A 70 5.06 -39.75 -25.50
C LYS A 70 3.72 -39.13 -25.91
N HIS A 71 3.74 -37.87 -26.36
CA HIS A 71 2.55 -37.08 -26.67
C HIS A 71 2.62 -36.46 -28.06
N LYS A 72 2.86 -37.28 -29.08
CA LYS A 72 2.81 -36.85 -30.50
C LYS A 72 1.44 -36.26 -30.87
N ASP A 73 0.41 -36.69 -30.16
CA ASP A 73 -0.99 -36.33 -30.39
C ASP A 73 -1.31 -34.88 -29.99
N VAL A 74 -0.54 -34.31 -29.05
CA VAL A 74 -0.73 -32.93 -28.57
C VAL A 74 -0.16 -31.90 -29.56
N LEU A 75 0.89 -32.30 -30.30
CA LEU A 75 1.61 -31.42 -31.23
C LEU A 75 1.25 -31.67 -32.69
N ARG A 76 0.65 -32.83 -33.01
CA ARG A 76 -0.12 -32.98 -34.24
C ARG A 76 -1.40 -32.18 -34.05
N ARG A 77 -1.35 -30.88 -34.38
CA ARG A 77 -2.56 -30.12 -34.72
C ARG A 77 -3.35 -31.05 -35.61
N GLN A 78 -4.52 -31.50 -35.13
CA GLN A 78 -5.44 -32.24 -35.97
C GLN A 78 -5.48 -31.43 -37.25
N HIS A 79 -4.96 -32.00 -38.33
CA HIS A 79 -5.13 -31.39 -39.62
C HIS A 79 -6.64 -31.40 -39.73
N ASP A 80 -7.26 -30.24 -39.55
CA ASP A 80 -8.67 -30.03 -39.74
C ASP A 80 -8.94 -30.64 -41.11
N GLU A 81 -9.46 -31.87 -41.12
CA GLU A 81 -10.07 -32.41 -42.31
C GLU A 81 -11.18 -31.43 -42.60
N HIS A 82 -10.89 -30.55 -43.56
CA HIS A 82 -11.79 -29.68 -44.29
C HIS A 82 -13.25 -29.91 -43.86
N SER A 83 -13.74 -29.11 -42.91
CA SER A 83 -14.46 -27.88 -43.22
C SER A 83 -15.48 -28.02 -44.36
N GLU A 84 -16.22 -29.12 -44.43
CA GLU A 84 -17.55 -29.14 -45.05
C GLU A 84 -18.49 -29.93 -44.17
N VAL A 85 -19.12 -29.23 -43.21
CA VAL A 85 -20.43 -29.70 -42.76
C VAL A 85 -21.31 -29.73 -44.02
N PRO A 86 -21.87 -30.88 -44.42
CA PRO A 86 -22.61 -31.01 -45.67
C PRO A 86 -24.01 -30.43 -45.47
N LEU A 87 -24.10 -29.13 -45.19
CA LEU A 87 -25.36 -28.42 -45.23
C LEU A 87 -25.70 -28.16 -46.70
N ASP A 88 -26.82 -28.72 -47.13
CA ASP A 88 -27.37 -28.48 -48.46
C ASP A 88 -27.71 -26.97 -48.61
N THR A 89 -27.70 -26.47 -49.84
CA THR A 89 -28.01 -25.06 -50.16
C THR A 89 -29.28 -24.50 -49.47
N PRO A 90 -30.41 -25.21 -49.36
CA PRO A 90 -31.58 -24.77 -48.58
C PRO A 90 -31.33 -24.70 -47.06
N GLN A 91 -30.47 -25.56 -46.51
CA GLN A 91 -30.15 -25.54 -45.07
C GLN A 91 -29.25 -24.35 -44.74
N LYS A 92 -28.34 -23.98 -45.65
CA LYS A 92 -27.52 -22.76 -45.53
C LYS A 92 -28.38 -21.50 -45.55
N THR A 93 -29.36 -21.41 -46.44
CA THR A 93 -30.26 -20.25 -46.50
C THR A 93 -31.17 -20.17 -45.28
N ALA A 94 -31.70 -21.31 -44.79
CA ALA A 94 -32.47 -21.37 -43.56
C ALA A 94 -31.67 -20.89 -42.35
N LEU A 95 -30.40 -21.31 -42.22
CA LEU A 95 -29.50 -20.86 -41.16
C LEU A 95 -29.22 -19.35 -41.23
N VAL A 96 -28.98 -18.82 -42.43
CA VAL A 96 -28.75 -17.38 -42.62
C VAL A 96 -29.99 -16.58 -42.25
N VAL A 97 -31.18 -17.05 -42.61
CA VAL A 97 -32.45 -16.38 -42.25
C VAL A 97 -32.70 -16.46 -40.75
N GLU A 98 -32.44 -17.60 -40.10
CA GLU A 98 -32.56 -17.77 -38.65
C GLU A 98 -31.60 -16.82 -37.90
N ARG A 99 -30.37 -16.66 -38.40
CA ARG A 99 -29.34 -15.81 -37.79
C ARG A 99 -29.33 -14.37 -38.29
N ALA A 100 -30.17 -14.01 -39.26
CA ALA A 100 -30.20 -12.68 -39.88
C ALA A 100 -30.37 -11.55 -38.86
N THR A 101 -31.27 -11.74 -37.89
CA THR A 101 -31.51 -10.77 -36.81
C THR A 101 -30.31 -10.66 -35.87
N GLY A 102 -29.63 -11.78 -35.60
CA GLY A 102 -28.38 -11.82 -34.83
C GLY A 102 -27.22 -11.08 -35.50
N PHE A 103 -27.13 -11.11 -36.83
CA PHE A 103 -26.11 -10.33 -37.54
C PHE A 103 -26.36 -8.82 -37.41
N ALA A 104 -27.61 -8.37 -37.49
CA ALA A 104 -27.95 -6.96 -37.28
C ALA A 104 -27.66 -6.49 -35.85
N THR A 105 -27.98 -7.31 -34.84
CA THR A 105 -27.71 -6.96 -33.43
C THR A 105 -26.21 -6.95 -33.11
N THR A 106 -25.46 -7.94 -33.56
CA THR A 106 -24.00 -7.98 -33.39
C THR A 106 -23.30 -6.83 -34.14
N ALA A 107 -23.74 -6.49 -35.36
CA ALA A 107 -23.24 -5.32 -36.08
C ALA A 107 -23.52 -4.01 -35.32
N SER A 108 -24.71 -3.87 -34.73
CA SER A 108 -25.05 -2.72 -33.88
C SER A 108 -24.19 -2.67 -32.61
N GLN A 109 -23.95 -3.81 -31.96
CA GLN A 109 -23.07 -3.90 -30.78
C GLN A 109 -21.62 -3.58 -31.10
N LEU A 110 -21.09 -4.08 -32.22
CA LEU A 110 -19.74 -3.76 -32.67
C LEU A 110 -19.60 -2.28 -33.04
N LYS A 111 -20.65 -1.69 -33.64
CA LYS A 111 -20.66 -0.26 -33.92
C LYS A 111 -20.74 0.57 -32.63
N ALA A 112 -21.54 0.16 -31.66
CA ALA A 112 -21.57 0.79 -30.34
C ALA A 112 -20.19 0.69 -29.64
N LEU A 113 -19.48 -0.42 -29.80
CA LEU A 113 -18.14 -0.63 -29.23
C LEU A 113 -17.07 0.17 -29.99
N ALA A 114 -17.22 0.36 -31.30
CA ALA A 114 -16.36 1.24 -32.09
C ALA A 114 -16.60 2.73 -31.79
N ASP A 115 -17.84 3.11 -31.46
CA ASP A 115 -18.20 4.48 -31.07
C ASP A 115 -17.77 4.79 -29.61
N GLN A 116 -17.44 3.77 -28.80
CA GLN A 116 -16.80 3.98 -27.50
C GLN A 116 -15.36 4.46 -27.71
N GLN A 117 -15.14 5.74 -27.44
CA GLN A 117 -13.80 6.30 -27.39
C GLN A 117 -13.02 5.64 -26.25
N LEU A 118 -12.10 4.75 -26.60
CA LEU A 118 -11.13 4.22 -25.64
C LEU A 118 -10.33 5.42 -25.09
N PRO A 119 -10.22 5.56 -23.75
CA PRO A 119 -9.41 6.63 -23.17
C PRO A 119 -7.97 6.52 -23.69
N THR A 120 -7.35 7.68 -23.93
CA THR A 120 -6.01 7.74 -24.51
C THR A 120 -5.02 6.91 -23.68
N THR A 121 -4.24 6.07 -24.36
CA THR A 121 -3.27 5.16 -23.74
C THR A 121 -2.19 5.88 -22.92
N ASP A 122 -2.02 7.18 -23.16
CA ASP A 122 -1.15 8.08 -22.40
C ASP A 122 -1.53 8.13 -20.90
N GLY A 123 -2.83 8.07 -20.56
CA GLY A 123 -3.27 8.00 -19.16
C GLY A 123 -2.79 6.73 -18.46
N PHE A 124 -2.89 5.59 -19.13
CA PHE A 124 -2.43 4.30 -18.59
C PHE A 124 -0.91 4.22 -18.51
N ALA A 125 -0.19 4.80 -19.49
CA ALA A 125 1.27 4.90 -19.44
C ALA A 125 1.73 5.74 -18.25
N LYS A 126 1.07 6.88 -17.97
CA LYS A 126 1.34 7.71 -16.78
C LYS A 126 1.07 6.96 -15.49
N LEU A 127 -0.01 6.19 -15.40
CA LEU A 127 -0.29 5.35 -14.22
C LEU A 127 0.77 4.27 -14.02
N ALA A 128 1.23 3.63 -15.09
CA ALA A 128 2.32 2.66 -15.02
C ALA A 128 3.63 3.31 -14.52
N MET A 129 3.92 4.54 -14.96
CA MET A 129 5.08 5.31 -14.49
C MET A 129 4.98 5.76 -13.02
N LEU A 130 3.77 5.93 -12.48
CA LEU A 130 3.56 6.34 -11.08
C LEU A 130 3.72 5.18 -10.09
N ARG A 131 3.47 3.94 -10.52
CA ARG A 131 3.58 2.74 -9.68
C ARG A 131 4.89 2.63 -8.87
N PRO A 132 6.10 2.80 -9.45
CA PRO A 132 7.33 2.76 -8.66
C PRO A 132 7.42 3.89 -7.63
N LYS A 133 6.96 5.10 -7.96
CA LYS A 133 6.98 6.24 -7.03
C LYS A 133 6.08 6.01 -5.82
N ILE A 134 4.93 5.36 -6.04
CA ILE A 134 4.01 4.96 -4.95
C ILE A 134 4.70 3.94 -4.04
N ALA A 135 5.33 2.90 -4.61
CA ALA A 135 6.05 1.89 -3.83
C ALA A 135 7.19 2.50 -2.99
N GLU A 136 7.97 3.43 -3.56
CA GLU A 136 8.99 4.14 -2.79
C GLU A 136 8.40 5.01 -1.66
N ALA A 137 7.25 5.65 -1.90
CA ALA A 137 6.57 6.45 -0.87
C ALA A 137 6.08 5.56 0.27
N GLU A 138 5.48 4.40 -0.04
CA GLU A 138 5.04 3.41 0.93
C GLU A 138 6.20 2.90 1.80
N GLU A 139 7.36 2.61 1.19
CA GLU A 139 8.54 2.21 1.94
C GLU A 139 9.02 3.30 2.90
N ARG A 140 9.06 4.56 2.46
CA ARG A 140 9.39 5.70 3.33
C ARG A 140 8.38 5.84 4.47
N HIS A 141 7.08 5.67 4.20
CA HIS A 141 6.05 5.71 5.23
C HIS A 141 6.23 4.61 6.27
N LEU A 142 6.58 3.39 5.85
CA LEU A 142 6.87 2.28 6.76
C LEU A 142 8.07 2.59 7.65
N GLN A 143 9.18 3.08 7.07
CA GLN A 143 10.36 3.48 7.82
C GLN A 143 10.07 4.61 8.82
N GLN A 144 9.26 5.60 8.44
CA GLN A 144 8.82 6.67 9.34
C GLN A 144 7.95 6.13 10.48
N ALA A 145 7.00 5.24 10.19
CA ALA A 145 6.14 4.64 11.21
C ALA A 145 6.95 3.88 12.26
N LEU A 146 7.97 3.10 11.83
CA LEU A 146 8.88 2.42 12.75
C LEU A 146 9.64 3.41 13.64
N LYS A 147 10.24 4.46 13.06
CA LYS A 147 10.95 5.50 13.83
C LYS A 147 10.03 6.20 14.82
N ILE A 148 8.82 6.54 14.42
CA ILE A 148 7.83 7.16 15.30
C ILE A 148 7.46 6.22 16.45
N SER A 149 7.28 4.93 16.18
CA SER A 149 6.98 3.95 17.23
C SER A 149 8.11 3.83 18.25
N GLU A 150 9.37 3.82 17.80
CA GLU A 150 10.53 3.79 18.69
C GLU A 150 10.66 5.06 19.52
N LEU A 151 10.48 6.23 18.89
CA LEU A 151 10.54 7.52 19.57
C LEU A 151 9.44 7.64 20.61
N ARG A 152 8.21 7.20 20.30
CA ARG A 152 7.11 7.16 21.27
C ARG A 152 7.44 6.26 22.45
N ARG A 153 8.02 5.08 22.21
CA ARG A 153 8.44 4.17 23.28
C ARG A 153 9.50 4.81 24.19
N ARG A 154 10.55 5.41 23.61
CA ARG A 154 11.62 6.08 24.36
C ARG A 154 11.09 7.29 25.13
N ASN A 155 10.27 8.12 24.49
CA ASN A 155 9.67 9.29 25.13
C ASN A 155 8.76 8.89 26.28
N MET A 156 7.94 7.85 26.12
CA MET A 156 7.09 7.34 27.17
C MET A 156 7.90 6.88 28.38
N LEU A 157 9.02 6.19 28.17
CA LEU A 157 9.91 5.77 29.25
C LEU A 157 10.44 6.99 30.02
N VAL A 158 11.04 7.96 29.33
CA VAL A 158 11.59 9.18 29.95
C VAL A 158 10.50 9.97 30.68
N ASN A 159 9.33 10.13 30.08
CA ASN A 159 8.21 10.85 30.68
C ASN A 159 7.69 10.13 31.94
N SER A 160 7.64 8.80 31.92
CA SER A 160 7.25 8.00 33.08
C SER A 160 8.24 8.16 34.24
N CYS A 161 9.55 8.04 33.98
CA CYS A 161 10.60 8.29 34.98
C CYS A 161 10.53 9.72 35.51
N TYR A 162 10.37 10.71 34.63
CA TYR A 162 10.27 12.12 35.02
C TYR A 162 9.08 12.36 35.96
N LYS A 163 7.90 11.84 35.62
CA LYS A 163 6.69 11.94 36.46
C LYS A 163 6.86 11.24 37.81
N GLN A 164 7.46 10.06 37.82
CA GLN A 164 7.69 9.33 39.07
C GLN A 164 8.67 10.05 40.00
N VAL A 165 9.79 10.54 39.46
CA VAL A 165 10.84 11.16 40.28
C VAL A 165 10.46 12.59 40.65
N HIS A 166 10.13 13.43 39.67
CA HIS A 166 9.96 14.86 39.92
C HIS A 166 8.58 15.21 40.43
N PHE A 167 7.50 14.63 39.89
CA PHE A 167 6.16 14.94 40.38
C PHE A 167 5.83 14.16 41.65
N LEU A 168 5.85 12.82 41.59
CA LEU A 168 5.47 12.01 42.75
C LEU A 168 6.51 12.07 43.87
N GLY A 169 7.80 12.05 43.54
CA GLY A 169 8.87 12.15 44.52
C GLY A 169 8.86 13.50 45.24
N ALA A 170 8.87 14.62 44.51
CA ALA A 170 8.83 15.95 45.14
C ALA A 170 7.51 16.18 45.90
N GLY A 171 6.38 15.71 45.36
CA GLY A 171 5.09 15.79 46.03
C GLY A 171 5.08 15.08 47.39
N ARG A 172 5.70 13.90 47.50
CA ARG A 172 5.83 13.18 48.78
C ARG A 172 6.67 13.95 49.80
N VAL A 173 7.79 14.51 49.37
CA VAL A 173 8.66 15.33 50.25
C VAL A 173 7.91 16.57 50.71
N TRP A 174 7.23 17.27 49.80
CA TRP A 174 6.47 18.46 50.12
C TRP A 174 5.32 18.17 51.10
N LEU A 175 4.61 17.04 50.91
CA LEU A 175 3.54 16.61 51.80
C LEU A 175 4.05 16.27 53.21
N ASP A 176 5.23 15.64 53.34
CA ASP A 176 5.84 15.37 54.64
C ASP A 176 6.23 16.69 55.34
N TYR A 177 6.86 17.62 54.62
CA TYR A 177 7.15 18.96 55.15
C TYR A 177 5.89 19.70 55.59
N HIS A 178 4.84 19.71 54.77
CA HIS A 178 3.57 20.32 55.12
C HIS A 178 2.97 19.67 56.37
N SER A 179 2.99 18.33 56.46
CA SER A 179 2.49 17.59 57.63
C SER A 179 3.26 17.96 58.91
N ARG A 180 4.58 18.14 58.82
CA ARG A 180 5.43 18.57 59.95
C ARG A 180 5.13 20.02 60.34
N LEU A 181 4.99 20.91 59.37
CA LEU A 181 4.62 22.32 59.59
C LEU A 181 3.26 22.44 60.26
N VAL A 182 2.24 21.71 59.79
CA VAL A 182 0.90 21.71 60.41
C VAL A 182 0.95 21.21 61.84
N LYS A 183 1.74 20.17 62.14
CA LYS A 183 1.94 19.71 63.52
C LYS A 183 2.61 20.77 64.38
N ALA A 184 3.64 21.44 63.87
CA ALA A 184 4.33 22.51 64.59
C ALA A 184 3.40 23.72 64.83
N LEU A 185 2.64 24.13 63.81
CA LEU A 185 1.65 25.19 63.90
C LEU A 185 0.62 24.90 65.00
N LYS A 186 0.05 23.69 65.03
CA LYS A 186 -0.87 23.28 66.09
C LYS A 186 -0.27 23.33 67.49
N VAL A 187 1.04 23.06 67.63
CA VAL A 187 1.73 23.17 68.92
C VAL A 187 1.88 24.64 69.31
N VAL A 188 2.25 25.50 68.37
CA VAL A 188 2.33 26.95 68.58
C VAL A 188 0.96 27.50 68.97
N GLU A 189 -0.09 27.21 68.22
CA GLU A 189 -1.48 27.61 68.54
C GLU A 189 -1.88 27.20 69.96
N ARG A 190 -1.56 25.97 70.38
CA ARG A 190 -1.82 25.50 71.75
C ARG A 190 -1.00 26.24 72.81
N GLN A 191 0.24 26.62 72.49
CA GLN A 191 1.09 27.38 73.41
C GLN A 191 0.65 28.84 73.50
N GLU A 192 0.27 29.45 72.38
CA GLU A 192 -0.30 30.80 72.32
C GLU A 192 -1.64 30.84 73.08
N PHE A 193 -2.51 29.85 72.91
CA PHE A 193 -3.75 29.74 73.69
C PHE A 193 -3.49 29.62 75.20
N ARG A 194 -2.44 28.90 75.62
CA ARG A 194 -2.02 28.82 77.04
C ARG A 194 -1.32 30.08 77.56
N ARG A 195 -0.77 30.90 76.66
CA ARG A 195 -0.05 32.14 76.99
C ARG A 195 -0.93 33.36 76.94
N LYS A 196 -2.03 33.32 76.20
CA LYS A 196 -3.11 34.28 76.42
C LYS A 196 -3.44 34.22 77.91
N PRO A 197 -3.24 35.30 78.66
CA PRO A 197 -3.90 35.39 79.95
C PRO A 197 -5.38 35.19 79.67
N GLU A 198 -6.10 34.57 80.61
CA GLU A 198 -7.51 34.87 80.77
C GLU A 198 -7.58 36.39 80.97
N GLU A 199 -7.65 37.15 79.88
CA GLU A 199 -8.31 38.44 79.92
C GLU A 199 -9.71 38.09 80.43
N PRO A 200 -10.07 38.64 81.59
CA PRO A 200 -11.07 38.05 82.45
C PRO A 200 -12.38 37.97 81.69
N GLU A 201 -13.09 36.86 81.85
CA GLU A 201 -14.51 36.66 81.48
C GLU A 201 -15.46 37.70 82.16
N HIS A 202 -14.92 38.79 82.73
CA HIS A 202 -15.65 39.94 83.25
C HIS A 202 -15.89 41.05 82.22
N GLU A 203 -15.10 41.20 81.14
CA GLU A 203 -15.36 42.26 80.13
C GLU A 203 -16.36 41.85 79.04
N GLU A 204 -16.58 40.55 78.80
CA GLU A 204 -17.66 40.11 77.89
C GLU A 204 -19.02 40.07 78.59
N ALA A 205 -19.08 39.93 79.92
CA ALA A 205 -20.34 40.04 80.67
C ALA A 205 -20.85 41.49 80.74
N GLU A 206 -19.98 42.49 80.94
CA GLU A 206 -20.35 43.91 80.92
C GLU A 206 -20.77 44.37 79.50
N LYS A 207 -20.16 43.84 78.43
CA LYS A 207 -20.56 44.20 77.06
C LYS A 207 -21.85 43.53 76.58
N THR A 208 -22.21 42.36 77.11
CA THR A 208 -23.54 41.77 76.82
C THR A 208 -24.65 42.47 77.59
N GLU A 209 -24.41 42.92 78.83
CA GLU A 209 -25.41 43.74 79.56
C GLU A 209 -25.59 45.13 78.92
N GLU A 210 -24.51 45.80 78.49
CA GLU A 210 -24.63 47.11 77.80
C GLU A 210 -25.26 47.00 76.40
N HIS A 211 -25.16 45.84 75.72
CA HIS A 211 -25.77 45.64 74.41
C HIS A 211 -27.26 45.26 74.51
N GLU A 212 -27.64 44.45 75.51
CA GLU A 212 -29.05 44.14 75.80
C GLU A 212 -29.83 45.39 76.27
N GLU A 213 -29.23 46.28 77.09
CA GLU A 213 -29.88 47.57 77.42
C GLU A 213 -30.00 48.51 76.21
N SER A 214 -29.06 48.47 75.25
CA SER A 214 -29.14 49.29 74.03
C SER A 214 -30.14 48.79 72.98
N GLU A 215 -30.38 47.48 72.90
CA GLU A 215 -31.36 46.91 71.97
C GLU A 215 -32.80 47.09 72.48
N GLU A 216 -33.03 47.11 73.81
CA GLU A 216 -34.33 47.47 74.38
C GLU A 216 -34.67 48.97 74.20
N GLU A 217 -33.68 49.87 74.16
CA GLU A 217 -33.93 51.31 73.88
C GLU A 217 -34.16 51.61 72.38
N GLU A 218 -33.57 50.85 71.44
CA GLU A 218 -33.80 51.03 69.99
C GLU A 218 -35.12 50.39 69.50
N GLU A 219 -35.59 49.30 70.11
CA GLU A 219 -36.92 48.72 69.78
C GLU A 219 -38.09 49.62 70.22
N ASP A 220 -37.94 50.39 71.31
CA ASP A 220 -38.95 51.36 71.76
C ASP A 220 -38.96 52.65 70.89
N GLU A 221 -37.88 52.98 70.18
CA GLU A 221 -37.84 54.13 69.25
C GLU A 221 -38.36 53.77 67.83
N GLU A 222 -38.22 52.53 67.36
CA GLU A 222 -38.71 52.12 66.03
C GLU A 222 -40.24 51.82 65.99
N GLU A 223 -40.91 51.56 67.12
CA GLU A 223 -42.39 51.42 67.14
C GLU A 223 -43.14 52.76 67.04
N GLU A 224 -42.49 53.92 67.21
CA GLU A 224 -43.13 55.25 67.07
C GLU A 224 -43.05 55.85 65.64
N GLU A 225 -42.23 55.32 64.72
CA GLU A 225 -42.02 55.92 63.38
C GLU A 225 -42.81 55.28 62.22
N ASP A 226 -43.50 54.16 62.42
CA ASP A 226 -44.20 53.43 61.33
C ASP A 226 -45.69 53.78 61.14
N ASP A 227 -46.21 54.82 61.80
CA ASP A 227 -47.62 55.26 61.72
C ASP A 227 -47.90 56.49 60.80
N GLU A 228 -46.93 56.92 59.97
CA GLU A 228 -47.18 57.93 58.92
C GLU A 228 -46.53 57.57 57.56
N LEU A 229 -47.24 56.82 56.71
CA LEU A 229 -47.48 57.11 55.26
C LEU A 229 -48.25 56.01 54.50
#